data_AF-A0A7S1V6I0-F1
#
_entry.id   AF-A0A7S1V6I0-F1
#
_cell.length_a   1.000
_cell.length_b   1.000
_cell.length_c   1.000
_cell.angle_alpha   90.00
_cell.angle_beta   90.00
_cell.angle_gamma   90.00
#
_symmetry.space_group_name_H-M   'P 1'
#
loop_
_entity.id
_entity.type
_entity.pdbx_description
1 polymer ?
#
loop_
_entity_poly.entity_id
_entity_poly.type
_entity_poly.pdbx_seq_one_letter_code
_entity_poly.pdbx_strand_id
1 'polypeptide(L)'
;IKIRQSFVPSASLDVDDQAGKIEINQSSLGYNVHVSAGVQIVRSVIPPRVTVEEDCIDSNQGSHDIELMQRKSDLVALVAVNELTQVILSALMVLSFVPSVEVFMAAAYHSPAWAAIFGMSGAIVTQAVTWTMLGNVVEWAALNCPLGLQEKVFPVYIHFVWPSRPWGLSFLLYGTPFMKYWLKLMGASVDGEVWYFGSSVYELRKLHFADKTVVDDAHVAGHLGYAGKVTIDDTYVSGVLHPGCYASAGAIVEGEESGPWKVFMGGKAGHQPLSDTEASHDESEEGEERGAWKSVMGRMTSNQLSFDDTCSERSYAC
;
A
#
# COMPACT_ATOMS: atom_id res chain seq x y z
N ILE A 1 16.28 -28.05 -0.67
CA ILE A 1 17.01 -26.78 -0.35
C ILE A 1 16.21 -26.01 0.70
N LYS A 2 16.84 -25.41 1.72
CA LYS A 2 16.09 -24.60 2.71
C LYS A 2 16.43 -23.13 2.54
N ILE A 3 15.46 -22.34 2.09
CA ILE A 3 15.56 -20.88 2.01
C ILE A 3 14.95 -20.34 3.30
N ARG A 4 15.77 -19.68 4.13
CA ARG A 4 15.37 -19.17 5.45
C ARG A 4 15.71 -17.70 5.54
N GLN A 5 14.78 -16.91 6.09
CA GLN A 5 15.02 -15.51 6.44
C GLN A 5 15.58 -14.68 5.28
N SER A 6 15.16 -14.95 4.04
CA SER A 6 15.64 -14.24 2.86
C SER A 6 14.49 -13.47 2.21
N PHE A 7 14.80 -12.31 1.65
CA PHE A 7 13.92 -11.64 0.71
C PHE A 7 14.24 -12.13 -0.71
N VAL A 8 13.24 -12.67 -1.40
CA VAL A 8 13.40 -13.21 -2.77
C VAL A 8 12.72 -12.25 -3.75
N PRO A 9 13.39 -11.21 -4.29
CA PRO A 9 12.76 -10.15 -5.10
C PRO A 9 11.98 -10.68 -6.30
N SER A 10 12.58 -11.61 -7.02
CA SER A 10 12.00 -12.36 -8.12
C SER A 10 12.79 -13.66 -8.23
N ALA A 11 12.08 -14.77 -8.36
CA ALA A 11 12.67 -16.07 -8.58
C ALA A 11 11.65 -16.99 -9.24
N SER A 12 12.08 -17.80 -10.20
CA SER A 12 11.33 -18.99 -10.58
C SER A 12 11.93 -20.15 -9.82
N LEU A 13 11.22 -20.64 -8.82
CA LEU A 13 11.59 -21.84 -8.07
C LEU A 13 10.86 -23.00 -8.72
N ASP A 14 11.61 -23.69 -9.58
CA ASP A 14 11.15 -24.91 -10.23
C ASP A 14 11.93 -26.12 -9.73
N VAL A 15 11.22 -27.17 -9.35
CA VAL A 15 11.79 -28.41 -8.84
C VAL A 15 11.42 -29.52 -9.81
N ASP A 16 12.37 -29.89 -10.68
CA ASP A 16 12.27 -31.15 -11.42
C ASP A 16 12.08 -32.31 -10.42
N ASP A 17 11.21 -33.27 -10.73
CA ASP A 17 10.79 -34.42 -9.89
C ASP A 17 11.93 -35.23 -9.23
N GLN A 18 13.20 -34.99 -9.60
CA GLN A 18 14.39 -35.64 -9.07
C GLN A 18 15.21 -34.79 -8.08
N ALA A 19 14.90 -33.51 -7.90
CA ALA A 19 15.60 -32.61 -6.99
C ALA A 19 14.86 -32.51 -5.65
N GLY A 20 15.56 -32.78 -4.54
CA GLY A 20 14.94 -32.85 -3.21
C GLY A 20 14.13 -31.61 -2.81
N LYS A 21 13.11 -31.83 -1.97
CA LYS A 21 12.14 -30.84 -1.46
C LYS A 21 12.77 -29.47 -1.15
N ILE A 22 12.24 -28.41 -1.76
CA ILE A 22 12.60 -27.03 -1.40
C ILE A 22 11.63 -26.56 -0.31
N GLU A 23 12.15 -26.02 0.78
CA GLU A 23 11.35 -25.45 1.88
C GLU A 23 11.69 -23.96 1.98
N ILE A 24 10.70 -23.10 1.76
CA ILE A 24 10.80 -21.66 2.01
C ILE A 24 10.18 -21.40 3.38
N ASN A 25 11.00 -21.02 4.35
CA ASN A 25 10.56 -20.86 5.73
C ASN A 25 10.87 -19.45 6.23
N GLN A 26 9.89 -18.79 6.86
CA GLN A 26 10.05 -17.44 7.45
C GLN A 26 10.72 -16.44 6.49
N SER A 27 10.36 -16.49 5.21
CA SER A 27 10.94 -15.64 4.17
C SER A 27 9.87 -14.72 3.58
N SER A 28 10.29 -13.62 2.96
CA SER A 28 9.36 -12.77 2.20
C SER A 28 9.61 -12.99 0.72
N LEU A 29 8.61 -13.51 0.03
CA LEU A 29 8.66 -13.59 -1.43
C LEU A 29 8.44 -12.19 -1.99
N GLY A 30 9.11 -11.85 -3.08
CA GLY A 30 9.04 -10.57 -3.76
C GLY A 30 8.04 -10.56 -4.90
N TYR A 31 8.08 -9.50 -5.70
CA TYR A 31 7.02 -9.07 -6.62
C TYR A 31 6.77 -9.99 -7.82
N ASN A 32 7.67 -10.92 -8.15
CA ASN A 32 7.54 -11.85 -9.29
C ASN A 32 8.18 -13.21 -8.95
N VAL A 33 7.78 -13.81 -7.82
CA VAL A 33 8.18 -15.18 -7.53
C VAL A 33 7.18 -16.14 -8.16
N HIS A 34 7.67 -17.09 -8.95
CA HIS A 34 6.91 -18.24 -9.41
C HIS A 34 7.38 -19.44 -8.59
N VAL A 35 6.45 -20.10 -7.91
CA VAL A 35 6.73 -21.29 -7.10
C VAL A 35 5.95 -22.46 -7.68
N SER A 36 6.65 -23.40 -8.33
CA SER A 36 6.05 -24.61 -8.88
C SER A 36 6.00 -25.75 -7.87
N ALA A 37 5.33 -26.83 -8.25
CA ALA A 37 5.18 -28.07 -7.49
C ALA A 37 6.51 -28.57 -6.90
N GLY A 38 6.46 -29.04 -5.66
CA GLY A 38 7.64 -29.56 -4.94
C GLY A 38 8.33 -28.55 -4.00
N VAL A 39 7.87 -27.29 -3.98
CA VAL A 39 8.31 -26.26 -3.04
C VAL A 39 7.28 -26.10 -1.91
N GLN A 40 7.68 -26.34 -0.66
CA GLN A 40 6.84 -26.12 0.51
C GLN A 40 7.06 -24.73 1.08
N ILE A 41 6.03 -23.89 1.08
CA ILE A 41 6.07 -22.56 1.69
C ILE A 41 5.51 -22.66 3.12
N VAL A 42 6.34 -22.31 4.10
CA VAL A 42 6.01 -22.36 5.54
C VAL A 42 6.20 -20.99 6.15
N ARG A 43 5.15 -20.43 6.77
CA ARG A 43 5.21 -19.18 7.56
C ARG A 43 5.89 -18.02 6.82
N SER A 44 5.72 -17.94 5.52
CA SER A 44 6.36 -16.93 4.65
C SER A 44 5.29 -15.98 4.11
N VAL A 45 5.65 -14.71 3.93
CA VAL A 45 4.70 -13.73 3.38
C VAL A 45 4.74 -13.79 1.86
N ILE A 46 3.56 -13.99 1.27
CA ILE A 46 3.36 -14.10 -0.17
C ILE A 46 2.64 -12.82 -0.63
N PRO A 47 3.33 -11.88 -1.32
CA PRO A 47 2.67 -10.69 -1.84
C PRO A 47 1.71 -11.03 -2.98
N PRO A 48 0.74 -10.15 -3.29
CA PRO A 48 -0.40 -10.41 -4.20
C PRO A 48 -0.06 -10.68 -5.68
N ARG A 49 1.21 -10.76 -6.06
CA ARG A 49 1.67 -11.05 -7.44
C ARG A 49 2.59 -12.27 -7.56
N VAL A 50 2.71 -13.07 -6.51
CA VAL A 50 3.40 -14.37 -6.57
C VAL A 50 2.42 -15.41 -7.11
N THR A 51 2.86 -16.16 -8.13
CA THR A 51 2.13 -17.32 -8.61
C THR A 51 2.64 -18.55 -7.87
N VAL A 52 1.75 -19.20 -7.10
CA VAL A 52 2.05 -20.43 -6.35
C VAL A 52 1.09 -21.50 -6.86
N GLU A 53 1.62 -22.63 -7.31
CA GLU A 53 0.80 -23.78 -7.69
C GLU A 53 0.11 -24.40 -6.46
N GLU A 54 -1.15 -24.85 -6.61
CA GLU A 54 -2.00 -25.31 -5.48
C GLU A 54 -1.36 -26.42 -4.63
N ASP A 55 -0.55 -27.28 -5.25
CA ASP A 55 0.13 -28.41 -4.60
C ASP A 55 1.25 -28.00 -3.63
N CYS A 56 1.62 -26.71 -3.59
CA CYS A 56 2.67 -26.16 -2.75
C CYS A 56 2.18 -25.80 -1.32
N ILE A 57 0.87 -25.76 -1.10
CA ILE A 57 0.25 -25.37 0.17
C ILE A 57 -0.23 -26.64 0.90
N ASP A 58 0.35 -26.92 2.06
CA ASP A 58 0.12 -28.16 2.84
C ASP A 58 -1.38 -28.35 3.16
N SER A 59 -1.98 -29.40 2.57
CA SER A 59 -3.43 -29.66 2.54
C SER A 59 -4.02 -30.31 3.80
N ASN A 60 -3.28 -30.34 4.91
CA ASN A 60 -3.71 -30.91 6.19
C ASN A 60 -4.83 -30.14 6.93
N GLN A 61 -5.59 -29.27 6.25
CA GLN A 61 -6.81 -28.62 6.77
C GLN A 61 -8.06 -29.28 6.18
N GLY A 62 -8.50 -30.37 6.80
CA GLY A 62 -9.57 -31.26 6.34
C GLY A 62 -11.01 -30.73 6.46
N SER A 63 -11.34 -29.57 5.87
CA SER A 63 -12.72 -29.08 5.74
C SER A 63 -13.12 -28.63 4.32
N HIS A 64 -12.32 -28.98 3.31
CA HIS A 64 -12.33 -28.30 2.01
C HIS A 64 -13.60 -28.48 1.15
N ASP A 65 -14.29 -29.62 1.19
CA ASP A 65 -15.30 -29.94 0.16
C ASP A 65 -16.69 -29.28 0.39
N ILE A 66 -17.09 -29.06 1.65
CA ILE A 66 -18.34 -28.32 1.96
C ILE A 66 -18.12 -26.81 1.80
N GLU A 67 -16.92 -26.33 2.13
CA GLU A 67 -16.50 -24.95 1.94
C GLU A 67 -16.37 -24.57 0.44
N LEU A 68 -16.01 -25.53 -0.42
CA LEU A 68 -15.89 -25.33 -1.87
C LEU A 68 -17.23 -25.08 -2.57
N MET A 69 -18.29 -25.78 -2.17
CA MET A 69 -19.64 -25.60 -2.73
C MET A 69 -20.26 -24.26 -2.32
N GLN A 70 -20.06 -23.86 -1.07
CA GLN A 70 -20.51 -22.56 -0.54
C GLN A 70 -19.70 -21.41 -1.16
N ARG A 71 -18.39 -21.61 -1.38
CA ARG A 71 -17.55 -20.72 -2.19
C ARG A 71 -18.05 -20.55 -3.61
N LYS A 72 -18.60 -21.57 -4.28
CA LYS A 72 -19.08 -21.45 -5.67
C LYS A 72 -20.31 -20.53 -5.79
N SER A 73 -21.29 -20.63 -4.90
CA SER A 73 -22.43 -19.70 -4.91
C SER A 73 -22.01 -18.29 -4.54
N ASP A 74 -21.09 -18.14 -3.59
CA ASP A 74 -20.51 -16.85 -3.24
C ASP A 74 -19.66 -16.28 -4.37
N LEU A 75 -18.99 -17.11 -5.16
CA LEU A 75 -18.20 -16.71 -6.32
C LEU A 75 -19.10 -16.16 -7.43
N VAL A 76 -20.23 -16.79 -7.73
CA VAL A 76 -21.16 -16.27 -8.75
C VAL A 76 -21.73 -14.92 -8.32
N ALA A 77 -22.12 -14.78 -7.05
CA ALA A 77 -22.57 -13.51 -6.50
C ALA A 77 -21.46 -12.45 -6.51
N LEU A 78 -20.22 -12.82 -6.18
CA LEU A 78 -19.06 -11.93 -6.20
C LEU A 78 -18.73 -11.48 -7.62
N VAL A 79 -18.77 -12.39 -8.60
CA VAL A 79 -18.58 -12.08 -10.02
C VAL A 79 -19.68 -11.14 -10.48
N ALA A 80 -20.96 -11.43 -10.21
CA ALA A 80 -22.06 -10.55 -10.58
C ALA A 80 -21.95 -9.15 -9.95
N VAL A 81 -21.55 -9.06 -8.68
CA VAL A 81 -21.32 -7.77 -8.00
C VAL A 81 -20.12 -7.05 -8.60
N ASN A 82 -19.03 -7.75 -8.90
CA ASN A 82 -17.86 -7.18 -9.55
C ASN A 82 -18.21 -6.62 -10.94
N GLU A 83 -18.87 -7.41 -11.79
CA GLU A 83 -19.31 -6.98 -13.12
C GLU A 83 -20.28 -5.80 -13.05
N LEU A 84 -21.30 -5.87 -12.20
CA LEU A 84 -22.25 -4.76 -12.02
C LEU A 84 -21.53 -3.49 -11.56
N THR A 85 -20.58 -3.62 -10.62
CA THR A 85 -19.83 -2.47 -10.14
C THR A 85 -18.89 -1.92 -11.21
N GLN A 86 -18.26 -2.79 -12.03
CA GLN A 86 -17.48 -2.34 -13.18
C GLN A 86 -18.33 -1.57 -14.20
N VAL A 87 -19.56 -2.01 -14.47
CA VAL A 87 -20.51 -1.28 -15.34
C VAL A 87 -20.86 0.07 -14.73
N ILE A 88 -21.19 0.13 -13.43
CA ILE A 88 -21.51 1.38 -12.73
C ILE A 88 -20.31 2.33 -12.77
N LEU A 89 -19.12 1.83 -12.43
CA LEU A 89 -17.90 2.62 -12.46
C LEU A 89 -17.60 3.12 -13.86
N SER A 90 -17.78 2.29 -14.90
CA SER A 90 -17.61 2.70 -16.30
C SER A 90 -18.60 3.79 -16.71
N ALA A 91 -19.86 3.69 -16.30
CA ALA A 91 -20.84 4.76 -16.50
C ALA A 91 -20.43 6.04 -15.78
N LEU A 92 -19.95 5.95 -14.54
CA LEU A 92 -19.41 7.09 -13.79
C LEU A 92 -18.17 7.70 -14.46
N MET A 93 -17.30 6.88 -15.05
CA MET A 93 -16.16 7.36 -15.85
C MET A 93 -16.66 8.18 -17.04
N VAL A 94 -17.63 7.68 -17.80
CA VAL A 94 -18.21 8.42 -18.95
C VAL A 94 -18.89 9.71 -18.49
N LEU A 95 -19.69 9.65 -17.43
CA LEU A 95 -20.36 10.82 -16.86
C LEU A 95 -19.37 11.87 -16.32
N SER A 96 -18.19 11.44 -15.86
CA SER A 96 -17.15 12.37 -15.40
C SER A 96 -16.62 13.29 -16.50
N PHE A 97 -16.82 12.95 -17.79
CA PHE A 97 -16.44 13.80 -18.92
C PHE A 97 -17.43 14.92 -19.22
N VAL A 98 -18.66 14.84 -18.71
CA VAL A 98 -19.71 15.83 -19.02
C VAL A 98 -19.26 17.26 -18.68
N PRO A 99 -18.73 17.56 -17.48
CA PRO A 99 -18.28 18.92 -17.15
C PRO A 99 -17.17 19.42 -18.08
N SER A 100 -16.21 18.55 -18.42
CA SER A 100 -15.09 18.87 -19.30
C SER A 100 -15.54 19.16 -20.73
N VAL A 101 -16.49 18.36 -21.24
CA VAL A 101 -17.10 18.56 -22.56
C VAL A 101 -17.90 19.86 -22.58
N GLU A 102 -18.67 20.18 -21.54
CA GLU A 102 -19.41 21.44 -21.45
C GLU A 102 -18.50 22.66 -21.48
N VAL A 103 -17.40 22.65 -20.70
CA VAL A 103 -16.40 23.72 -20.70
C VAL A 103 -15.77 23.90 -22.09
N PHE A 104 -15.39 22.78 -22.74
CA PHE A 104 -14.82 22.82 -24.07
C PHE A 104 -15.81 23.35 -25.11
N MET A 105 -17.05 22.85 -25.11
CA MET A 105 -18.08 23.24 -26.07
C MET A 105 -18.47 24.72 -25.89
N ALA A 106 -18.61 25.19 -24.66
CA ALA A 106 -18.90 26.60 -24.38
C ALA A 106 -17.81 27.53 -24.95
N ALA A 107 -16.53 27.14 -24.84
CA ALA A 107 -15.44 27.89 -25.43
C ALA A 107 -15.42 27.77 -26.96
N ALA A 108 -15.60 26.57 -27.52
CA ALA A 108 -15.45 26.31 -28.95
C ALA A 108 -16.58 26.89 -29.81
N TYR A 109 -17.82 26.90 -29.31
CA TYR A 109 -18.99 27.33 -30.12
C TYR A 109 -19.14 28.85 -30.23
N HIS A 110 -18.69 29.60 -29.22
CA HIS A 110 -18.98 31.03 -29.10
C HIS A 110 -17.76 31.93 -29.24
N SER A 111 -16.56 31.35 -29.42
CA SER A 111 -15.31 32.09 -29.27
C SER A 111 -14.33 31.87 -30.42
N PRO A 112 -13.41 32.82 -30.66
CA PRO A 112 -12.33 32.65 -31.64
C PRO A 112 -11.41 31.46 -31.30
N ALA A 113 -10.65 30.98 -32.28
CA ALA A 113 -9.81 29.78 -32.16
C ALA A 113 -8.87 29.76 -30.93
N TRP A 114 -8.35 30.91 -30.49
CA TRP A 114 -7.49 30.98 -29.30
C TRP A 114 -8.23 30.64 -28.00
N ALA A 115 -9.53 30.93 -27.93
CA ALA A 115 -10.34 30.60 -26.76
C ALA A 115 -10.62 29.09 -26.67
N ALA A 116 -10.60 28.36 -27.78
CA ALA A 116 -10.67 26.90 -27.77
C ALA A 116 -9.44 26.27 -27.09
N ILE A 117 -8.26 26.90 -27.16
CA ILE A 117 -7.04 26.44 -26.45
C ILE A 117 -7.24 26.54 -24.94
N PHE A 118 -7.75 27.68 -24.46
CA PHE A 118 -8.08 27.85 -23.03
C PHE A 118 -9.23 26.94 -22.61
N GLY A 119 -10.23 26.73 -23.46
CA GLY A 119 -11.32 25.79 -23.24
C GLY A 119 -10.83 24.36 -23.09
N MET A 120 -9.89 23.92 -23.94
CA MET A 120 -9.28 22.60 -23.84
C MET A 120 -8.45 22.44 -22.56
N SER A 121 -7.67 23.47 -22.21
CA SER A 121 -6.88 23.47 -20.96
C SER A 121 -7.80 23.41 -19.73
N GLY A 122 -8.89 24.19 -19.74
CA GLY A 122 -9.93 24.16 -18.72
C GLY A 122 -10.59 22.79 -18.62
N ALA A 123 -10.94 22.17 -19.74
CA ALA A 123 -11.52 20.83 -19.79
C ALA A 123 -10.58 19.78 -19.17
N ILE A 124 -9.27 19.85 -19.46
CA ILE A 124 -8.27 18.96 -18.85
C ILE A 124 -8.22 19.13 -17.33
N VAL A 125 -8.20 20.38 -16.84
CA VAL A 125 -8.20 20.68 -15.41
C VAL A 125 -9.49 20.19 -14.74
N THR A 126 -10.64 20.49 -15.33
CA THR A 126 -11.94 20.02 -14.84
C THR A 126 -11.98 18.50 -14.78
N GLN A 127 -11.50 17.82 -15.82
CA GLN A 127 -11.44 16.35 -15.85
C GLN A 127 -10.57 15.80 -14.72
N ALA A 128 -9.39 16.37 -14.50
CA ALA A 128 -8.50 15.95 -13.42
C ALA A 128 -9.15 16.15 -12.04
N VAL A 129 -9.83 17.29 -11.82
CA VAL A 129 -10.57 17.56 -10.58
C VAL A 129 -11.72 16.57 -10.37
N THR A 130 -12.55 16.33 -11.40
CA THR A 130 -13.68 15.40 -11.32
C THR A 130 -13.20 13.98 -11.00
N TRP A 131 -12.13 13.51 -11.65
CA TRP A 131 -11.53 12.22 -11.36
C TRP A 131 -10.97 12.12 -9.94
N THR A 132 -10.29 13.17 -9.49
CA THR A 132 -9.73 13.25 -8.13
C THR A 132 -10.85 13.16 -7.09
N MET A 133 -11.96 13.87 -7.30
CA MET A 133 -13.14 13.81 -6.44
C MET A 133 -13.79 12.42 -6.46
N LEU A 134 -13.98 11.83 -7.65
CA LEU A 134 -14.58 10.50 -7.77
C LEU A 134 -13.72 9.43 -7.09
N GLY A 135 -12.40 9.46 -7.28
CA GLY A 135 -11.45 8.59 -6.59
C GLY A 135 -11.55 8.71 -5.08
N ASN A 136 -11.62 9.93 -4.54
CA ASN A 136 -11.80 10.17 -3.11
C ASN A 136 -13.11 9.61 -2.56
N VAL A 137 -14.22 9.72 -3.31
CA VAL A 137 -15.52 9.16 -2.91
C VAL A 137 -15.47 7.63 -2.90
N VAL A 138 -14.88 7.03 -3.94
CA VAL A 138 -14.74 5.57 -4.06
C VAL A 138 -13.81 5.02 -2.97
N GLU A 139 -12.69 5.68 -2.68
CA GLU A 139 -11.81 5.33 -1.56
C GLU A 139 -12.52 5.44 -0.22
N TRP A 140 -13.20 6.56 0.03
CA TRP A 140 -13.95 6.76 1.27
C TRP A 140 -15.02 5.67 1.46
N ALA A 141 -15.76 5.33 0.40
CA ALA A 141 -16.76 4.27 0.45
C ALA A 141 -16.15 2.90 0.72
N ALA A 142 -14.99 2.59 0.12
CA ALA A 142 -14.27 1.34 0.36
C ALA A 142 -13.74 1.23 1.79
N LEU A 143 -13.17 2.31 2.33
CA LEU A 143 -12.60 2.37 3.69
C LEU A 143 -13.67 2.33 4.79
N ASN A 144 -14.87 2.87 4.53
CA ASN A 144 -15.98 2.91 5.49
C ASN A 144 -17.00 1.77 5.27
N CYS A 145 -16.68 0.82 4.38
CA CYS A 145 -17.50 -0.35 4.18
C CYS A 145 -17.51 -1.21 5.45
N PRO A 146 -18.66 -1.76 5.87
CA PRO A 146 -18.70 -2.70 7.01
C PRO A 146 -17.71 -3.84 6.82
N LEU A 147 -17.02 -4.26 7.90
CA LEU A 147 -15.93 -5.26 7.88
C LEU A 147 -16.28 -6.54 7.09
N GLY A 148 -17.52 -7.01 7.13
CA GLY A 148 -17.95 -8.22 6.40
C GLY A 148 -18.16 -8.04 4.89
N LEU A 149 -18.23 -6.80 4.39
CA LEU A 149 -18.35 -6.48 2.97
C LEU A 149 -17.04 -5.95 2.37
N GLN A 150 -16.09 -5.56 3.22
CA GLN A 150 -14.82 -4.99 2.81
C GLN A 150 -14.04 -5.95 1.88
N GLU A 151 -13.97 -7.24 2.19
CA GLU A 151 -13.33 -8.26 1.34
C GLU A 151 -13.93 -8.36 -0.07
N LYS A 152 -15.21 -8.00 -0.23
CA LYS A 152 -15.93 -8.04 -1.51
C LYS A 152 -15.81 -6.73 -2.29
N VAL A 153 -15.85 -5.60 -1.58
CA VAL A 153 -15.78 -4.25 -2.18
C VAL A 153 -14.35 -3.86 -2.53
N PHE A 154 -13.38 -4.33 -1.76
CA PHE A 154 -11.99 -3.90 -1.91
C PHE A 154 -11.33 -4.30 -3.24
N PRO A 155 -11.52 -5.52 -3.79
CA PRO A 155 -11.03 -5.85 -5.13
C PRO A 155 -11.56 -4.90 -6.20
N VAL A 156 -12.85 -4.57 -6.11
CA VAL A 156 -13.50 -3.63 -7.04
C VAL A 156 -12.91 -2.24 -6.92
N TYR A 157 -12.68 -1.77 -5.68
CA TYR A 157 -11.98 -0.52 -5.41
C TYR A 157 -10.59 -0.49 -6.04
N ILE A 158 -9.78 -1.55 -5.88
CA ILE A 158 -8.43 -1.62 -6.46
C ILE A 158 -8.50 -1.60 -8.00
N HIS A 159 -9.44 -2.32 -8.59
CA HIS A 159 -9.65 -2.31 -10.05
C HIS A 159 -10.08 -0.94 -10.59
N PHE A 160 -10.73 -0.11 -9.78
CA PHE A 160 -11.07 1.27 -10.14
C PHE A 160 -9.90 2.24 -9.95
N VAL A 161 -9.20 2.12 -8.83
CA VAL A 161 -8.14 3.07 -8.46
C VAL A 161 -6.90 2.89 -9.33
N TRP A 162 -6.58 1.65 -9.71
CA TRP A 162 -5.45 1.37 -10.59
C TRP A 162 -5.48 2.16 -11.91
N PRO A 163 -6.55 2.09 -12.74
CA PRO A 163 -6.61 2.86 -13.97
C PRO A 163 -6.83 4.36 -13.72
N SER A 164 -7.61 4.75 -12.71
CA SER A 164 -7.98 6.17 -12.52
C SER A 164 -6.81 7.09 -12.15
N ARG A 165 -5.72 6.58 -11.58
CA ARG A 165 -4.56 7.40 -11.20
C ARG A 165 -3.85 8.08 -12.37
N PRO A 166 -3.44 7.38 -13.44
CA PRO A 166 -2.94 8.02 -14.66
C PRO A 166 -3.88 9.10 -15.20
N TRP A 167 -5.19 8.89 -15.14
CA TRP A 167 -6.20 9.83 -15.66
C TRP A 167 -6.40 11.08 -14.79
N GLY A 168 -6.02 11.02 -13.51
CA GLY A 168 -6.03 12.18 -12.61
C GLY A 168 -4.88 13.17 -12.84
N LEU A 169 -3.99 12.90 -13.80
CA LEU A 169 -2.77 13.69 -14.08
C LEU A 169 -1.83 13.86 -12.88
N SER A 170 -1.97 13.04 -11.84
CA SER A 170 -1.10 13.11 -10.65
C SER A 170 0.37 12.87 -10.99
N PHE A 171 0.64 12.15 -12.08
CA PHE A 171 2.00 11.95 -12.61
C PHE A 171 2.71 13.26 -12.98
N LEU A 172 1.97 14.32 -13.35
CA LEU A 172 2.56 15.64 -13.62
C LEU A 172 3.11 16.31 -12.36
N LEU A 173 2.66 15.87 -11.19
CA LEU A 173 3.11 16.39 -9.90
C LEU A 173 4.31 15.61 -9.34
N TYR A 174 4.69 14.49 -9.96
CA TYR A 174 5.77 13.64 -9.46
C TYR A 174 7.08 14.42 -9.43
N GLY A 175 7.83 14.27 -8.33
CA GLY A 175 9.07 15.00 -8.13
C GLY A 175 8.90 16.52 -8.05
N THR A 176 7.70 17.05 -7.76
CA THR A 176 7.48 18.49 -7.57
C THR A 176 7.07 18.79 -6.13
N PRO A 177 7.33 20.02 -5.63
CA PRO A 177 6.82 20.47 -4.33
C PRO A 177 5.29 20.47 -4.24
N PHE A 178 4.59 20.51 -5.37
CA PHE A 178 3.13 20.48 -5.42
C PHE A 178 2.54 19.13 -4.99
N MET A 179 3.32 18.05 -5.11
CA MET A 179 2.87 16.74 -4.71
C MET A 179 2.45 16.67 -3.25
N LYS A 180 3.20 17.31 -2.34
CA LYS A 180 2.83 17.41 -0.93
C LYS A 180 1.40 17.92 -0.73
N TYR A 181 1.04 18.99 -1.43
CA TYR A 181 -0.29 19.59 -1.32
C TYR A 181 -1.36 18.67 -1.89
N TRP A 182 -1.06 18.00 -3.00
CA TRP A 182 -1.95 17.01 -3.58
C TRP A 182 -2.18 15.83 -2.63
N LEU A 183 -1.12 15.27 -2.03
CA LEU A 183 -1.22 14.19 -1.03
C LEU A 183 -2.09 14.61 0.16
N LYS A 184 -1.88 15.82 0.70
CA LYS A 184 -2.73 16.38 1.78
C LYS A 184 -4.18 16.56 1.35
N LEU A 185 -4.43 17.07 0.15
CA LEU A 185 -5.77 17.25 -0.40
C LEU A 185 -6.52 15.92 -0.54
N MET A 186 -5.79 14.86 -0.87
CA MET A 186 -6.31 13.48 -0.93
C MET A 186 -6.45 12.81 0.45
N GLY A 187 -6.06 13.50 1.52
CA GLY A 187 -6.26 13.07 2.90
C GLY A 187 -5.05 12.41 3.57
N ALA A 188 -3.90 12.35 2.92
CA ALA A 188 -2.68 11.87 3.58
C ALA A 188 -2.20 12.85 4.65
N SER A 189 -1.68 12.30 5.75
CA SER A 189 -0.96 13.10 6.74
C SER A 189 0.45 13.34 6.24
N VAL A 190 0.84 14.61 6.12
CA VAL A 190 2.19 14.97 5.68
C VAL A 190 2.75 16.03 6.62
N ASP A 191 3.75 15.66 7.40
CA ASP A 191 4.30 16.53 8.44
C ASP A 191 5.18 17.64 7.84
N GLY A 192 5.95 17.31 6.81
CA GLY A 192 6.94 18.21 6.25
C GLY A 192 7.09 18.09 4.73
N GLU A 193 8.31 18.18 4.21
CA GLU A 193 8.58 18.01 2.77
C GLU A 193 8.46 16.54 2.35
N VAL A 194 7.80 16.29 1.21
CA VAL A 194 7.67 14.95 0.64
C VAL A 194 7.96 15.02 -0.85
N TRP A 195 8.87 14.17 -1.31
CA TRP A 195 9.17 13.99 -2.72
C TRP A 195 8.73 12.60 -3.14
N TYR A 196 7.84 12.54 -4.13
CA TYR A 196 7.29 11.29 -4.59
C TYR A 196 7.63 11.09 -6.07
N PHE A 197 8.37 10.02 -6.32
CA PHE A 197 8.70 9.45 -7.61
C PHE A 197 8.20 7.99 -7.70
N GLY A 198 7.29 7.60 -6.81
CA GLY A 198 6.89 6.21 -6.62
C GLY A 198 6.01 5.65 -7.73
N SER A 199 5.98 4.31 -7.79
CA SER A 199 5.19 3.55 -8.75
C SER A 199 3.70 3.54 -8.41
N SER A 200 3.33 3.45 -7.13
CA SER A 200 1.93 3.49 -6.70
C SER A 200 1.73 3.83 -5.21
N VAL A 201 0.73 4.66 -4.90
CA VAL A 201 0.35 5.05 -3.53
C VAL A 201 -1.14 4.88 -3.27
N TYR A 202 -1.56 3.95 -2.41
CA TYR A 202 -2.96 3.61 -2.13
C TYR A 202 -3.47 4.02 -0.74
N GLU A 203 -4.78 4.23 -0.67
CA GLU A 203 -5.51 4.66 0.53
C GLU A 203 -4.83 5.85 1.20
N LEU A 204 -4.77 6.98 0.50
CA LEU A 204 -4.01 8.16 0.95
C LEU A 204 -4.40 8.58 2.37
N ARG A 205 -5.67 8.40 2.76
CA ARG A 205 -6.17 8.67 4.13
C ARG A 205 -5.57 7.80 5.23
N LYS A 206 -4.88 6.73 4.86
CA LYS A 206 -4.17 5.78 5.72
C LYS A 206 -2.67 5.97 5.69
N LEU A 207 -2.18 6.97 4.95
CA LEU A 207 -0.75 7.19 4.79
C LEU A 207 -0.28 8.41 5.56
N HIS A 208 0.85 8.23 6.20
CA HIS A 208 1.54 9.23 6.99
C HIS A 208 2.97 9.36 6.46
N PHE A 209 3.33 10.55 5.99
CA PHE A 209 4.66 10.87 5.53
C PHE A 209 5.31 11.87 6.47
N ALA A 210 6.48 11.51 6.99
CA ALA A 210 7.30 12.38 7.83
C ALA A 210 7.87 13.57 7.05
N ASP A 211 8.56 14.47 7.75
CA ASP A 211 9.37 15.50 7.09
C ASP A 211 10.55 14.88 6.34
N LYS A 212 10.82 15.42 5.15
CA LYS A 212 11.90 15.01 4.23
C LYS A 212 11.77 13.56 3.74
N THR A 213 10.55 13.04 3.63
CA THR A 213 10.34 11.71 3.06
C THR A 213 10.53 11.74 1.55
N VAL A 214 11.29 10.78 1.01
CA VAL A 214 11.44 10.55 -0.42
C VAL A 214 10.91 9.15 -0.73
N VAL A 215 10.00 9.03 -1.69
CA VAL A 215 9.49 7.74 -2.15
C VAL A 215 9.91 7.57 -3.60
N ASP A 216 10.91 6.74 -3.86
CA ASP A 216 11.53 6.53 -5.16
C ASP A 216 11.10 5.18 -5.74
N ASP A 217 10.29 5.19 -6.79
CA ASP A 217 9.71 4.01 -7.47
C ASP A 217 9.22 2.87 -6.53
N ALA A 218 8.72 3.25 -5.36
CA ALA A 218 8.22 2.33 -4.35
C ALA A 218 6.69 2.30 -4.30
N HIS A 219 6.17 1.20 -3.77
CA HIS A 219 4.76 0.99 -3.51
C HIS A 219 4.45 1.31 -2.04
N VAL A 220 3.47 2.18 -1.81
CA VAL A 220 2.98 2.49 -0.46
C VAL A 220 1.46 2.29 -0.44
N ALA A 221 0.92 1.56 0.53
CA ALA A 221 -0.51 1.25 0.58
C ALA A 221 -1.02 1.20 2.02
N GLY A 222 -2.24 1.71 2.26
CA GLY A 222 -2.92 1.54 3.54
C GLY A 222 -3.58 0.17 3.70
N HIS A 223 -3.54 -0.67 2.67
CA HIS A 223 -4.09 -2.01 2.69
C HIS A 223 -3.03 -3.10 2.52
N LEU A 224 -3.34 -4.30 3.01
CA LEU A 224 -2.65 -5.55 2.76
C LEU A 224 -3.69 -6.63 2.45
N GLY A 225 -3.69 -7.14 1.21
CA GLY A 225 -4.46 -8.31 0.82
C GLY A 225 -3.63 -9.57 0.98
N TYR A 226 -4.03 -10.48 1.88
CA TYR A 226 -3.35 -11.77 2.08
C TYR A 226 -4.37 -12.89 2.36
N ALA A 227 -4.24 -14.00 1.61
CA ALA A 227 -5.08 -15.20 1.76
C ALA A 227 -6.60 -14.91 1.77
N GLY A 228 -7.07 -14.04 0.86
CA GLY A 228 -8.47 -13.65 0.74
C GLY A 228 -8.96 -12.65 1.80
N LYS A 229 -8.10 -12.25 2.75
CA LYS A 229 -8.40 -11.22 3.75
C LYS A 229 -7.76 -9.91 3.36
N VAL A 230 -8.49 -8.82 3.55
CA VAL A 230 -7.97 -7.47 3.38
C VAL A 230 -7.82 -6.82 4.75
N THR A 231 -6.60 -6.52 5.13
CA THR A 231 -6.30 -5.68 6.30
C THR A 231 -6.12 -4.25 5.83
N ILE A 232 -6.79 -3.31 6.47
CA ILE A 232 -6.56 -1.88 6.25
C ILE A 232 -6.07 -1.29 7.57
N ASP A 233 -4.93 -0.63 7.51
CA ASP A 233 -4.30 -0.01 8.67
C ASP A 233 -3.43 1.17 8.25
N ASP A 234 -3.08 2.02 9.19
CA ASP A 234 -2.26 3.19 8.91
C ASP A 234 -0.83 2.75 8.54
N THR A 235 -0.19 3.47 7.62
CA THR A 235 1.18 3.21 7.15
C THR A 235 2.00 4.47 7.26
N TYR A 236 3.11 4.38 7.98
CA TYR A 236 4.02 5.48 8.26
C TYR A 236 5.32 5.33 7.48
N VAL A 237 5.74 6.38 6.77
CA VAL A 237 6.96 6.39 5.97
C VAL A 237 7.80 7.63 6.28
N SER A 238 9.04 7.39 6.70
CA SER A 238 10.08 8.40 6.91
C SER A 238 11.36 8.05 6.14
N GLY A 239 12.17 9.06 5.83
CA GLY A 239 13.42 8.89 5.08
C GLY A 239 13.21 8.57 3.60
N VAL A 240 14.19 7.90 3.00
CA VAL A 240 14.18 7.49 1.58
C VAL A 240 13.68 6.05 1.46
N LEU A 241 12.52 5.87 0.83
CA LEU A 241 12.01 4.58 0.42
C LEU A 241 12.46 4.30 -1.03
N HIS A 242 13.39 3.38 -1.20
CA HIS A 242 14.06 3.09 -2.48
C HIS A 242 13.20 2.28 -3.47
N PRO A 243 13.64 2.22 -4.75
CA PRO A 243 12.94 1.49 -5.80
C PRO A 243 12.63 0.04 -5.46
N GLY A 244 11.42 -0.39 -5.86
CA GLY A 244 10.95 -1.76 -5.65
C GLY A 244 10.56 -2.09 -4.22
N CYS A 245 10.65 -1.14 -3.29
CA CYS A 245 10.12 -1.33 -1.94
C CYS A 245 8.59 -1.40 -1.92
N TYR A 246 8.05 -2.12 -0.94
CA TYR A 246 6.62 -2.24 -0.71
C TYR A 246 6.32 -1.99 0.78
N ALA A 247 5.72 -0.85 1.11
CA ALA A 247 5.23 -0.51 2.44
C ALA A 247 3.70 -0.61 2.47
N SER A 248 3.16 -1.38 3.41
CA SER A 248 1.74 -1.75 3.42
C SER A 248 1.17 -1.82 4.84
N ALA A 249 -0.16 -1.81 4.96
CA ALA A 249 -0.96 -1.77 6.20
C ALA A 249 -0.18 -2.08 7.49
N GLY A 250 -0.08 -1.07 8.36
CA GLY A 250 0.59 -1.16 9.65
C GLY A 250 2.10 -0.95 9.58
N ALA A 251 2.69 -0.79 8.39
CA ALA A 251 4.12 -0.58 8.25
C ALA A 251 4.56 0.73 8.90
N ILE A 252 5.67 0.67 9.64
CA ILE A 252 6.38 1.84 10.16
C ILE A 252 7.79 1.78 9.59
N VAL A 253 8.04 2.61 8.57
CA VAL A 253 9.36 2.73 7.93
C VAL A 253 10.10 3.89 8.58
N GLU A 254 11.01 3.55 9.49
CA GLU A 254 11.89 4.48 10.20
C GLU A 254 13.34 4.34 9.71
N GLY A 255 14.03 5.46 9.53
CA GLY A 255 15.43 5.50 9.12
C GLY A 255 15.73 6.61 8.13
N GLU A 256 17.02 6.79 7.79
CA GLU A 256 17.42 7.71 6.73
C GLU A 256 17.13 7.12 5.34
N GLU A 257 17.40 5.82 5.14
CA GLU A 257 17.23 5.13 3.85
C GLU A 257 16.81 3.66 4.05
N SER A 258 15.88 3.18 3.21
CA SER A 258 15.37 1.81 3.29
C SER A 258 16.31 0.76 2.67
N GLY A 259 17.12 1.14 1.67
CA GLY A 259 17.68 0.22 0.67
C GLY A 259 16.61 -0.35 -0.28
N PRO A 260 16.98 -0.84 -1.48
CA PRO A 260 16.03 -1.23 -2.52
C PRO A 260 15.35 -2.58 -2.25
N TRP A 261 14.19 -2.79 -2.87
CA TRP A 261 13.43 -4.05 -2.87
C TRP A 261 13.01 -4.59 -1.50
N LYS A 262 12.90 -3.76 -0.45
CA LYS A 262 12.42 -4.23 0.86
C LYS A 262 10.90 -4.21 1.00
N VAL A 263 10.37 -5.17 1.77
CA VAL A 263 8.94 -5.21 2.13
C VAL A 263 8.78 -4.82 3.60
N PHE A 264 7.93 -3.83 3.84
CA PHE A 264 7.55 -3.35 5.16
C PHE A 264 6.05 -3.60 5.36
N MET A 265 5.70 -4.36 6.39
CA MET A 265 4.31 -4.67 6.75
C MET A 265 4.20 -4.67 8.27
N GLY A 266 3.09 -4.17 8.80
CA GLY A 266 2.83 -4.17 10.23
C GLY A 266 1.91 -5.29 10.65
N GLY A 267 2.37 -6.11 11.59
CA GLY A 267 1.51 -6.68 12.62
C GLY A 267 1.68 -5.82 13.86
N LYS A 268 0.58 -5.39 14.48
CA LYS A 268 0.55 -4.63 15.75
C LYS A 268 1.76 -4.93 16.65
N ALA A 269 2.59 -3.91 16.88
CA ALA A 269 3.69 -3.84 17.85
C ALA A 269 4.65 -5.05 17.89
N GLY A 270 5.79 -4.95 17.20
CA GLY A 270 7.00 -5.67 17.60
C GLY A 270 7.76 -6.44 16.53
N HIS A 271 7.44 -6.30 15.24
CA HIS A 271 8.33 -6.79 14.19
C HIS A 271 8.96 -5.58 13.49
N GLN A 272 10.13 -5.19 14.01
CA GLN A 272 11.10 -4.47 13.19
C GLN A 272 11.32 -5.26 11.89
N PRO A 273 11.60 -4.60 10.76
CA PRO A 273 12.17 -5.30 9.61
C PRO A 273 13.34 -6.13 10.14
N LEU A 274 13.42 -7.42 9.77
CA LEU A 274 14.57 -8.26 10.08
C LEU A 274 15.80 -7.50 9.59
N SER A 275 16.49 -6.82 10.50
CA SER A 275 17.70 -6.11 10.16
C SER A 275 18.70 -7.19 9.76
N ASP A 276 19.34 -6.99 8.62
CA ASP A 276 20.56 -7.67 8.22
C ASP A 276 21.63 -7.29 9.26
N THR A 277 21.55 -7.88 10.45
CA THR A 277 22.60 -7.79 11.44
C THR A 277 23.66 -8.73 10.92
N GLU A 278 24.61 -8.10 10.25
CA GLU A 278 25.87 -8.62 9.73
C GLU A 278 26.27 -9.91 10.46
N ALA A 279 26.27 -11.01 9.71
CA ALA A 279 26.99 -12.20 10.08
C ALA A 279 28.49 -11.87 10.03
N SER A 280 28.99 -11.12 11.03
CA SER A 280 30.40 -11.12 11.37
C SER A 280 30.69 -12.48 12.00
N HIS A 281 31.12 -13.41 11.15
CA HIS A 281 31.85 -14.59 11.55
C HIS A 281 33.13 -14.12 12.28
N ASP A 282 33.05 -13.99 13.59
CA ASP A 282 34.24 -13.97 14.46
C ASP A 282 34.33 -15.32 15.16
N GLU A 283 35.11 -16.21 14.53
CA GLU A 283 35.75 -17.31 15.22
C GLU A 283 36.89 -16.72 16.06
N SER A 284 36.68 -16.48 17.35
CA SER A 284 37.75 -16.60 18.34
C SER A 284 37.21 -16.73 19.77
N GLU A 285 37.48 -17.94 20.29
CA GLU A 285 37.97 -18.25 21.63
C GLU A 285 37.14 -17.94 22.89
N GLU A 286 36.93 -19.04 23.62
CA GLU A 286 36.53 -19.20 25.01
C GLU A 286 37.13 -18.15 25.96
N GLY A 287 36.26 -17.54 26.77
CA GLY A 287 36.64 -16.64 27.85
C GLY A 287 35.49 -16.38 28.81
N GLU A 288 35.34 -17.28 29.77
CA GLU A 288 34.47 -17.22 30.95
C GLU A 288 34.63 -15.92 31.75
N GLU A 289 33.54 -15.16 31.99
CA GLU A 289 33.13 -14.66 33.33
C GLU A 289 31.94 -13.66 33.32
N ARG A 290 30.90 -14.03 34.09
CA ARG A 290 30.10 -13.21 35.04
C ARG A 290 29.52 -11.85 34.61
N GLY A 291 28.20 -11.72 34.80
CA GLY A 291 27.64 -10.53 35.48
C GLY A 291 26.32 -9.96 34.97
N ALA A 292 25.21 -10.45 35.55
CA ALA A 292 24.05 -9.68 36.00
C ALA A 292 23.47 -8.56 35.11
N TRP A 293 22.33 -8.82 34.45
CA TRP A 293 21.23 -7.84 34.32
C TRP A 293 19.87 -8.52 34.46
N LYS A 294 19.39 -8.60 35.72
CA LYS A 294 17.97 -8.65 36.07
C LYS A 294 17.54 -7.22 36.42
N SER A 295 16.69 -6.60 35.62
CA SER A 295 15.86 -5.45 36.00
C SER A 295 14.82 -5.22 34.89
N VAL A 296 13.71 -5.97 34.89
CA VAL A 296 12.44 -5.61 35.56
C VAL A 296 11.63 -4.62 34.74
N MET A 297 10.60 -5.18 34.08
CA MET A 297 9.34 -4.51 33.79
C MET A 297 8.83 -3.79 35.04
N GLY A 298 8.46 -2.52 34.90
CA GLY A 298 7.60 -1.85 35.88
C GLY A 298 7.58 -0.35 35.76
N ARG A 299 6.58 0.19 35.04
CA ARG A 299 5.62 1.19 35.56
C ARG A 299 4.68 1.68 34.45
N MET A 300 3.45 1.15 34.49
CA MET A 300 2.25 1.89 34.11
C MET A 300 1.74 2.68 35.33
N THR A 301 0.98 3.75 35.05
CA THR A 301 0.20 4.64 35.93
C THR A 301 1.03 5.73 36.65
N SER A 302 0.66 7.01 36.70
CA SER A 302 -0.63 7.70 36.56
C SER A 302 -0.45 9.23 36.39
N ASN A 303 -1.47 9.86 35.77
CA ASN A 303 -2.04 11.21 36.00
C ASN A 303 -1.15 12.47 36.01
N GLN A 304 -1.46 13.42 35.12
CA GLN A 304 -2.30 14.58 35.48
C GLN A 304 -2.61 15.48 34.28
N LEU A 305 -3.91 15.72 34.07
CA LEU A 305 -4.47 16.89 33.42
C LEU A 305 -4.18 18.14 34.27
N SER A 306 -3.78 19.25 33.64
CA SER A 306 -4.14 20.59 34.08
C SER A 306 -4.31 21.51 32.88
N PHE A 307 -5.52 22.04 32.77
CA PHE A 307 -5.93 23.15 31.90
C PHE A 307 -5.52 24.49 32.52
N ASP A 308 -5.37 25.48 31.64
CA ASP A 308 -5.36 26.94 31.82
C ASP A 308 -4.25 27.61 32.64
N ASP A 309 -3.48 28.50 31.99
CA ASP A 309 -3.78 29.92 32.10
C ASP A 309 -3.10 30.78 31.01
N THR A 310 -3.85 31.80 30.61
CA THR A 310 -3.61 32.88 29.65
C THR A 310 -2.55 33.91 30.05
N CYS A 311 -1.79 34.43 29.07
CA CYS A 311 -1.40 35.86 28.91
C CYS A 311 -0.49 35.97 27.66
N SER A 312 -0.92 36.57 26.55
CA SER A 312 -1.14 38.00 26.25
C SER A 312 -0.01 38.55 25.35
N GLU A 313 -0.47 39.05 24.20
CA GLU A 313 0.07 40.17 23.40
C GLU A 313 1.57 40.27 23.12
N ARG A 314 1.93 40.20 21.83
CA ARG A 314 2.46 41.39 21.13
C ARG A 314 2.45 41.22 19.61
N SER A 315 1.67 42.10 18.99
CA SER A 315 1.73 42.48 17.58
C SER A 315 3.08 43.10 17.24
N TYR A 316 3.63 42.81 16.07
CA TYR A 316 4.24 43.82 15.20
C TYR A 316 3.97 43.47 13.74
N ALA A 317 3.29 44.40 13.08
CA ALA A 317 3.20 44.50 11.65
C ALA A 317 4.46 45.21 11.11
N CYS A 318 4.99 44.69 10.00
CA CYS A 318 5.42 45.42 8.81
C CYS A 318 5.18 44.49 7.62
#